data_AF-A0A357L0L4-F1
#
_entry.id   AF-A0A357L0L4-F1
#
_cell.length_a   1.000
_cell.length_b   1.000
_cell.length_c   1.000
_cell.angle_alpha   90.00
_cell.angle_beta   90.00
_cell.angle_gamma   90.00
#
_symmetry.space_group_name_H-M   'P 1'
#
loop_
_entity.id
_entity.type
_entity.pdbx_description
1 polymer ?
#
loop_
_entity_poly.entity_id
_entity_poly.type
_entity_poly.pdbx_seq_one_letter_code
_entity_poly.pdbx_strand_id
1 'polypeptide(L)'
;SLHAGSLIQIMLLHWLQETGHRPIALMGGGTTKVGDPTGRDQQRALLTDADINANIAGIKGVFSRFLKFGDGPTGALMVNNDDWLSKLGYVEFLRDYGTEFTINRMLTFDSVKLRLERESPMTFLEFNYM
;
A
#
# COMPACT_ATOMS: atom_id res chain seq x y z
N SER A 1 -0.90 -13.28 -4.61
CA SER A 1 0.10 -13.60 -5.64
C SER A 1 0.28 -12.40 -6.56
N LEU A 2 1.49 -12.19 -7.09
CA LEU A 2 1.73 -11.18 -8.13
C LEU A 2 1.28 -11.74 -9.47
N HIS A 3 0.72 -10.90 -10.33
CA HIS A 3 0.34 -11.27 -11.70
C HIS A 3 1.16 -10.45 -12.70
N ALA A 4 0.98 -10.71 -14.00
CA ALA A 4 1.75 -10.04 -15.07
C ALA A 4 1.73 -8.50 -14.98
N GLY A 5 0.67 -7.90 -14.41
CA GLY A 5 0.58 -6.46 -14.21
C GLY A 5 1.61 -5.91 -13.22
N SER A 6 2.03 -6.70 -12.23
CA SER A 6 3.07 -6.31 -11.28
C SER A 6 4.49 -6.42 -11.86
N LEU A 7 4.67 -7.17 -12.95
CA LEU A 7 5.99 -7.40 -13.54
C LEU A 7 6.61 -6.10 -14.06
N ILE A 8 5.81 -5.21 -14.65
CA ILE A 8 6.30 -3.92 -15.16
C ILE A 8 6.93 -3.12 -14.01
N GLN A 9 6.25 -3.03 -12.86
CA GLN A 9 6.76 -2.30 -11.69
C GLN A 9 8.04 -2.95 -11.13
N ILE A 10 8.10 -4.28 -11.09
CA ILE A 10 9.30 -5.01 -10.65
C ILE A 10 10.48 -4.75 -11.61
N MET A 11 10.23 -4.78 -12.91
CA MET A 11 11.26 -4.50 -13.92
C MET A 11 11.75 -3.06 -13.87
N LEU A 12 10.87 -2.10 -13.54
CA LEU A 12 11.30 -0.71 -13.30
C LEU A 12 12.27 -0.63 -12.12
N LEU A 13 11.99 -1.31 -11.02
CA LEU A 13 12.91 -1.36 -9.86
C LEU A 13 14.23 -2.07 -10.20
N HIS A 14 14.16 -3.12 -11.02
CA HIS A 14 15.34 -3.82 -11.51
C HIS A 14 16.24 -2.90 -12.33
N TRP A 15 15.69 -2.20 -13.32
CA TRP A 15 16.46 -1.26 -14.13
C TRP A 15 16.97 -0.08 -13.32
N LEU A 16 16.17 0.44 -12.38
CA LEU A 16 16.61 1.46 -11.44
C LEU A 16 17.85 1.01 -10.66
N GLN A 17 17.91 -0.27 -10.27
CA GLN A 17 19.07 -0.85 -9.62
C GLN A 17 20.28 -0.97 -10.56
N GLU A 18 20.08 -1.52 -11.75
CA GLU A 18 21.15 -1.77 -12.72
C GLU A 18 21.72 -0.46 -13.30
N THR A 19 20.97 0.65 -13.28
CA THR A 19 21.49 1.99 -13.62
C THR A 19 22.15 2.71 -12.43
N GLY A 20 22.39 2.03 -11.32
CA GLY A 20 23.19 2.54 -10.20
C GLY A 20 22.41 3.24 -9.09
N HIS A 21 21.09 3.11 -9.05
CA HIS A 21 20.28 3.66 -7.95
C HIS A 21 19.86 2.58 -6.95
N ARG A 22 19.26 3.02 -5.84
CA ARG A 22 18.80 2.16 -4.76
C ARG A 22 17.28 2.01 -4.82
N PRO A 23 16.73 0.89 -5.32
CA PRO A 23 15.28 0.68 -5.32
C PRO A 23 14.77 0.40 -3.91
N ILE A 24 13.57 0.92 -3.61
CA ILE A 24 12.84 0.65 -2.37
C ILE A 24 11.51 0.01 -2.75
N ALA A 25 11.33 -1.26 -2.38
CA ALA A 25 10.08 -1.97 -2.51
C ALA A 25 9.28 -1.81 -1.20
N LEU A 26 8.17 -1.07 -1.27
CA LEU A 26 7.28 -0.88 -0.14
C LEU A 26 6.21 -1.99 -0.09
N MET A 27 6.28 -2.79 0.96
CA MET A 27 5.27 -3.80 1.30
C MET A 27 4.11 -3.11 2.02
N GLY A 28 2.89 -3.35 1.53
CA GLY A 28 1.68 -2.72 2.05
C GLY A 28 1.01 -3.50 3.20
N GLY A 29 1.75 -3.92 4.23
CA GLY A 29 1.19 -4.70 5.33
C GLY A 29 0.09 -3.96 6.09
N GLY A 30 0.33 -2.70 6.47
CA GLY A 30 -0.65 -1.88 7.18
C GLY A 30 -1.81 -1.47 6.29
N THR A 31 -1.55 -1.06 5.05
CA THR A 31 -2.60 -0.69 4.09
C THR A 31 -3.48 -1.87 3.68
N THR A 32 -2.96 -3.10 3.71
CA THR A 32 -3.77 -4.31 3.46
C THR A 32 -4.80 -4.56 4.57
N LYS A 33 -4.53 -4.12 5.81
CA LYS A 33 -5.49 -4.23 6.94
C LYS A 33 -6.68 -3.29 6.78
N VAL A 34 -6.49 -2.16 6.10
CA VAL A 34 -7.54 -1.17 5.79
C VAL A 34 -8.32 -1.61 4.54
N GLY A 35 -7.59 -1.97 3.47
CA GLY A 35 -8.14 -2.39 2.19
C GLY A 35 -8.36 -1.21 1.23
N ASP A 36 -7.64 -1.21 0.10
CA ASP A 36 -7.75 -0.19 -0.95
C ASP A 36 -9.12 -0.23 -1.65
N PRO A 37 -9.93 0.85 -1.59
CA PRO A 37 -11.24 0.92 -2.26
C PRO A 37 -11.14 1.27 -3.76
N THR A 38 -9.95 1.60 -4.28
CA THR A 38 -9.79 2.13 -5.63
C THR A 38 -10.19 1.10 -6.70
N GLY A 39 -11.16 1.47 -7.54
CA GLY A 39 -11.60 0.68 -8.69
C GLY A 39 -12.37 -0.60 -8.35
N ARG A 40 -12.96 -0.70 -7.14
CA ARG A 40 -13.75 -1.86 -6.73
C ARG A 40 -15.11 -1.46 -6.15
N ASP A 41 -16.15 -2.22 -6.52
CA ASP A 41 -17.52 -2.00 -6.05
C ASP A 41 -17.84 -2.72 -4.72
N GLN A 42 -17.01 -3.69 -4.30
CA GLN A 42 -17.22 -4.48 -3.09
C GLN A 42 -16.04 -4.41 -2.14
N GLN A 43 -16.34 -4.43 -0.84
CA GLN A 43 -15.35 -4.44 0.23
C GLN A 43 -14.47 -5.69 0.13
N ARG A 44 -13.15 -5.54 0.28
CA ARG A 44 -12.24 -6.68 0.36
C ARG A 44 -12.49 -7.45 1.66
N ALA A 45 -12.38 -8.77 1.59
CA ALA A 45 -12.28 -9.59 2.79
C ALA A 45 -11.06 -9.14 3.61
N LEU A 46 -11.29 -8.87 4.90
CA LEU A 46 -10.22 -8.54 5.84
C LEU A 46 -9.37 -9.81 6.05
N LEU A 47 -8.10 -9.71 5.71
CA LEU A 47 -7.13 -10.79 5.89
C LEU A 47 -6.65 -10.80 7.34
N THR A 48 -6.31 -11.99 7.85
CA THR A 48 -5.64 -12.09 9.15
C THR A 48 -4.20 -11.63 9.04
N ASP A 49 -3.58 -11.22 10.16
CA ASP A 49 -2.15 -10.88 10.18
C ASP A 49 -1.27 -12.05 9.70
N ALA A 50 -1.68 -13.29 9.98
CA ALA A 50 -0.98 -14.48 9.50
C ALA A 50 -1.03 -14.57 7.96
N ASP A 51 -2.18 -14.33 7.35
CA ASP A 51 -2.34 -14.34 5.89
C ASP A 51 -1.56 -13.20 5.23
N ILE A 52 -1.57 -12.00 5.84
CA ILE A 52 -0.81 -10.85 5.35
C ILE A 52 0.69 -11.17 5.37
N ASN A 53 1.19 -11.70 6.47
CA ASN A 53 2.60 -12.07 6.60
C ASN A 53 3.02 -13.17 5.62
N ALA A 54 2.18 -14.18 5.43
CA ALA A 54 2.42 -15.23 4.43
C ALA A 54 2.50 -14.66 3.00
N ASN A 55 1.60 -13.73 2.66
CA ASN A 55 1.61 -13.04 1.37
C ASN A 55 2.87 -12.18 1.18
N ILE A 56 3.29 -11.43 2.20
CA ILE A 56 4.51 -10.62 2.18
C ILE A 56 5.73 -11.51 1.96
N ALA A 57 5.84 -12.64 2.66
CA ALA A 57 6.93 -13.59 2.49
C ALA A 57 6.99 -14.15 1.07
N GLY A 58 5.83 -14.50 0.49
CA GLY A 58 5.73 -14.96 -0.90
C GLY A 58 6.16 -13.88 -1.90
N ILE A 59 5.73 -12.63 -1.71
CA ILE A 59 6.13 -11.51 -2.58
C ILE A 59 7.64 -11.24 -2.48
N LYS A 60 8.21 -11.29 -1.27
CA LYS A 60 9.65 -11.13 -1.05
C LYS A 60 10.45 -12.15 -1.86
N GLY A 61 10.01 -13.41 -1.88
CA GLY A 61 10.64 -14.47 -2.68
C GLY A 61 10.56 -14.27 -4.19
N VAL A 62 9.58 -13.51 -4.70
CA VAL A 62 9.52 -13.12 -6.11
C VAL A 62 10.51 -11.99 -6.37
N PHE A 63 10.48 -10.93 -5.57
CA PHE A 63 11.36 -9.77 -5.73
C PHE A 63 12.85 -10.13 -5.62
N SER A 64 13.21 -11.10 -4.77
CA SER A 64 14.59 -11.59 -4.64
C SER A 64 15.16 -12.23 -5.91
N ARG A 65 14.33 -12.53 -6.91
CA ARG A 65 14.78 -13.02 -8.23
C ARG A 65 15.18 -11.89 -9.16
N PHE A 66 14.72 -10.66 -8.91
CA PHE A 66 14.91 -9.51 -9.78
C PHE A 66 15.80 -8.44 -9.15
N LEU A 67 15.82 -8.33 -7.82
CA LEU A 67 16.56 -7.32 -7.08
C LEU A 67 17.64 -7.95 -6.20
N LYS A 68 18.78 -7.28 -6.11
CA LYS A 68 19.89 -7.62 -5.21
C LYS A 68 19.73 -6.83 -3.91
N PHE A 69 19.34 -7.49 -2.83
CA PHE A 69 19.18 -6.85 -1.51
C PHE A 69 20.54 -6.70 -0.81
N GLY A 70 20.73 -5.61 -0.06
CA GLY A 70 21.92 -5.40 0.76
C GLY A 70 22.10 -3.96 1.24
N ASP A 71 23.16 -3.74 2.01
CA ASP A 71 23.49 -2.43 2.62
C ASP A 71 24.39 -1.54 1.76
N GLY A 72 24.78 -2.03 0.57
CA GLY A 72 25.57 -1.25 -0.38
C GLY A 72 24.78 -0.07 -1.00
N PRO A 73 25.46 0.83 -1.72
CA PRO A 73 24.84 2.04 -2.29
C PRO A 73 23.63 1.76 -3.20
N THR A 74 23.66 0.63 -3.92
CA THR A 74 22.58 0.18 -4.83
C THR A 74 21.77 -0.97 -4.25
N GLY A 75 22.06 -1.40 -3.02
CA GLY A 75 21.40 -2.55 -2.40
C GLY A 75 19.92 -2.27 -2.16
N ALA A 76 19.06 -3.06 -2.79
CA ALA A 76 17.62 -2.89 -2.71
C ALA A 76 17.15 -2.98 -1.26
N LEU A 77 16.13 -2.19 -0.92
CA LEU A 77 15.44 -2.26 0.36
C LEU A 77 14.04 -2.79 0.17
N MET A 78 13.60 -3.64 1.10
CA MET A 78 12.20 -4.03 1.24
C MET A 78 11.74 -3.62 2.62
N VAL A 79 10.83 -2.66 2.66
CA VAL A 79 10.30 -2.08 3.90
C VAL A 79 8.80 -2.34 3.98
N ASN A 80 8.23 -2.42 5.18
CA ASN A 80 6.81 -2.67 5.36
C ASN A 80 6.14 -1.45 6.02
N ASN A 81 5.09 -0.90 5.40
CA ASN A 81 4.40 0.24 6.00
C ASN A 81 3.68 -0.07 7.32
N ASP A 82 3.45 -1.35 7.62
CA ASP A 82 2.93 -1.76 8.93
C ASP A 82 3.88 -1.36 10.08
N ASP A 83 5.19 -1.24 9.80
CA ASP A 83 6.22 -0.92 10.80
C ASP A 83 6.02 0.44 11.46
N TRP A 84 5.33 1.37 10.78
CA TRP A 84 4.96 2.68 11.33
C TRP A 84 3.45 2.86 11.45
N LEU A 85 2.65 2.39 10.48
CA LEU A 85 1.19 2.60 10.49
C LEU A 85 0.51 1.95 11.70
N SER A 86 0.94 0.74 12.09
CA SER A 86 0.37 0.03 13.25
C SER A 86 0.64 0.72 14.59
N LYS A 87 1.58 1.66 14.62
CA LYS A 87 1.99 2.39 15.82
C LYS A 87 1.31 3.75 15.93
N LEU A 88 0.68 4.24 14.86
CA LEU A 88 -0.04 5.50 14.89
C LEU A 88 -1.26 5.37 15.78
N GLY A 89 -1.28 6.12 16.89
CA GLY A 89 -2.48 6.24 17.71
C GLY A 89 -3.55 7.02 16.96
N TYR A 90 -4.84 6.65 17.12
CA TYR A 90 -5.93 7.34 16.43
C TYR A 90 -5.97 8.85 16.73
N VAL A 91 -5.82 9.23 18.01
CA VAL A 91 -5.84 10.64 18.43
C VAL A 91 -4.61 11.40 17.94
N GLU A 92 -3.44 10.75 17.94
CA GLU A 92 -2.19 11.32 17.44
C GLU A 92 -2.28 11.58 15.94
N PHE A 93 -2.74 10.59 15.17
CA PHE A 93 -2.98 10.73 13.74
C PHE A 93 -3.92 11.90 13.40
N LEU A 94 -5.04 12.02 14.11
CA LEU A 94 -5.98 13.12 13.90
C LEU A 94 -5.38 14.49 14.21
N ARG A 95 -4.49 14.58 15.21
CA ARG A 95 -3.84 15.84 15.58
C ARG A 95 -2.75 16.25 14.61
N ASP A 96 -1.94 15.29 14.18
CA ASP A 96 -0.75 15.58 13.39
C ASP A 96 -1.07 15.68 11.89
N TYR A 97 -2.06 14.93 11.42
CA TYR A 97 -2.40 14.86 9.99
C TYR A 97 -3.83 15.28 9.68
N GLY A 98 -4.78 15.11 10.61
CA GLY A 98 -6.20 15.39 10.37
C GLY A 98 -6.50 16.86 9.99
N THR A 99 -5.64 17.80 10.37
CA THR A 99 -5.76 19.22 10.01
C THR A 99 -5.37 19.52 8.57
N GLU A 100 -4.62 18.63 7.92
CA GLU A 100 -4.15 18.79 6.53
C GLU A 100 -5.23 18.37 5.51
N PHE A 101 -6.32 17.75 5.97
CA PHE A 101 -7.39 17.22 5.13
C PHE A 101 -8.73 17.84 5.48
N THR A 102 -9.47 18.28 4.45
CA THR A 102 -10.87 18.69 4.59
C THR A 102 -11.78 17.62 4.01
N ILE A 103 -12.89 17.34 4.68
CA ILE A 103 -13.90 16.37 4.21
C ILE A 103 -14.37 16.72 2.79
N ASN A 104 -14.67 18.00 2.52
CA ASN A 104 -15.11 18.45 1.19
C ASN A 104 -14.11 18.05 0.10
N ARG A 105 -12.80 18.25 0.32
CA ARG A 105 -11.76 17.83 -0.62
C ARG A 105 -11.72 16.31 -0.78
N MET A 106 -11.79 15.55 0.32
CA MET A 106 -11.77 14.09 0.25
C MET A 106 -12.96 13.53 -0.56
N LEU A 107 -14.12 14.15 -0.48
CA LEU A 107 -15.29 13.77 -1.27
C LEU A 107 -15.13 14.03 -2.78
N THR A 108 -14.18 14.87 -3.19
CA THR A 108 -13.95 15.17 -4.62
C THR A 108 -13.10 14.12 -5.34
N PHE A 109 -12.41 13.23 -4.62
CA PHE A 109 -11.63 12.18 -5.23
C PHE A 109 -12.54 11.20 -5.98
N ASP A 110 -12.18 10.86 -7.23
CA ASP A 110 -13.02 10.04 -8.11
C ASP A 110 -13.41 8.68 -7.48
N SER A 111 -12.51 8.06 -6.72
CA SER A 111 -12.77 6.81 -5.99
C SER A 111 -13.92 6.92 -4.98
N VAL A 112 -14.07 8.08 -4.34
CA VAL A 112 -15.14 8.35 -3.38
C VAL A 112 -16.39 8.85 -4.08
N LYS A 113 -16.22 9.84 -4.96
CA LYS A 113 -17.32 10.45 -5.71
C LYS A 113 -18.14 9.42 -6.47
N LEU A 114 -17.49 8.53 -7.23
CA LEU A 114 -18.18 7.50 -8.02
C LEU A 114 -18.95 6.50 -7.15
N ARG A 115 -18.46 6.16 -5.95
CA ARG A 115 -19.16 5.25 -5.04
C ARG A 115 -20.38 5.92 -4.40
N LEU A 116 -20.26 7.20 -4.04
CA LEU A 116 -21.37 8.00 -3.51
C LEU A 116 -22.47 8.22 -4.56
N GLU A 117 -22.10 8.54 -5.80
CA GLU A 117 -23.05 8.69 -6.93
C GLU A 117 -23.81 7.40 -7.24
N ARG A 118 -23.18 6.24 -7.02
CA ARG A 118 -23.80 4.91 -7.21
C ARG A 118 -24.62 4.45 -6.01
N GLU A 119 -24.73 5.25 -4.94
CA GLU A 119 -25.33 4.88 -3.65
C GLU A 119 -24.72 3.60 -3.04
N SER A 120 -23.49 3.26 -3.43
CA SER A 120 -22.77 2.12 -2.88
C SER A 120 -22.29 2.47 -1.48
N PRO A 121 -22.59 1.65 -0.45
CA PRO A 121 -22.10 1.89 0.90
C PRO A 121 -20.57 1.99 0.92
N MET A 122 -20.03 3.03 1.57
CA MET A 122 -18.61 3.20 1.82
C MET A 122 -18.38 3.23 3.32
N THR A 123 -17.50 2.35 3.81
CA THR A 123 -17.21 2.30 5.24
C THR A 123 -16.22 3.39 5.64
N PHE A 124 -16.22 3.78 6.92
CA PHE A 124 -15.23 4.73 7.46
C PHE A 124 -13.79 4.22 7.25
N LEU A 125 -13.57 2.90 7.36
CA LEU A 125 -12.27 2.29 7.12
C LEU A 125 -11.77 2.56 5.69
N GLU A 126 -12.63 2.34 4.69
CA GLU A 126 -12.30 2.59 3.28
C GLU A 126 -12.08 4.08 2.98
N PHE A 127 -12.86 4.96 3.60
CA PHE A 127 -12.72 6.41 3.42
C PHE A 127 -11.36 6.93 3.93
N ASN A 128 -10.84 6.36 5.02
CA ASN A 128 -9.55 6.74 5.61
C ASN A 128 -8.34 6.05 4.94
N TYR A 129 -8.55 5.32 3.83
CA TYR A 129 -7.43 4.80 3.04
C TYR A 129 -6.69 5.89 2.24
N MET A 130 -7.39 6.98 1.91
CA MET A 130 -6.90 8.03 1.00
C MET A 130 -6.02 9.07 1.65
#